data_AF-A0A914CCN1-F1
#
_entry.id   AF-A0A914CCN1-F1
#
_cell.length_a   1.000
_cell.length_b   1.000
_cell.length_c   1.000
_cell.angle_alpha   90.00
_cell.angle_beta   90.00
_cell.angle_gamma   90.00
#
_symmetry.space_group_name_H-M   'P 1'
#
loop_
_entity.id
_entity.type
_entity.pdbx_description
1 polymer ?
#
loop_
_entity_poly.entity_id
_entity_poly.type
_entity_poly.pdbx_seq_one_letter_code
_entity_poly.pdbx_strand_id
1 'polypeptide(L)'
;MKSLVVLGTGWASYSVVRNINRQFYRVIVISPRNHFLFTPLLTSTTVGTLEFRSIIEPVRNVGFTNSHDFHLAEALNCDFEKQIVTVQSSLDKNMVWDIPYDKLVIGVGSLPNTFNVPGVKENAFFLKEISDARQIRQKILRNLELELAPKCSKEEVKRLLHTVIVGGGPTGVEFGAELYDFIRKVAERQGRYIAKSLNEIANNGYVYLTPSKPFIFKSRGMLAYIGENKALSDLPEFKLKGISSWVLWRSAYFTRLSSWRLRIQVPLDWFKIWLFGRDTSRF
;
A
#
# COMPACT_ATOMS: atom_id res chain seq x y z
N MET A 1 -34.13 -12.41 -11.70
CA MET A 1 -33.15 -11.62 -10.91
C MET A 1 -32.36 -10.76 -11.88
N LYS A 2 -32.16 -9.46 -11.60
CA LYS A 2 -31.49 -8.55 -12.54
C LYS A 2 -29.96 -8.67 -12.46
N SER A 3 -29.28 -8.40 -13.55
CA SER A 3 -27.82 -8.43 -13.65
C SER A 3 -27.20 -7.08 -13.30
N LEU A 4 -26.28 -7.07 -12.33
CA LEU A 4 -25.51 -5.90 -11.92
C LEU A 4 -24.03 -6.17 -12.24
N VAL A 5 -23.53 -5.56 -13.30
CA VAL A 5 -22.12 -5.61 -13.67
C VAL A 5 -21.37 -4.50 -12.93
N VAL A 6 -20.26 -4.84 -12.28
CA VAL A 6 -19.38 -3.91 -11.56
C VAL A 6 -17.97 -4.00 -12.11
N LEU A 7 -17.46 -2.87 -12.62
CA LEU A 7 -16.11 -2.77 -13.17
C LEU A 7 -15.11 -2.35 -12.09
N GLY A 8 -13.96 -3.04 -12.08
CA GLY A 8 -12.86 -2.82 -11.15
C GLY A 8 -13.08 -3.47 -9.78
N THR A 9 -11.99 -3.54 -9.01
CA THR A 9 -11.96 -4.06 -7.63
C THR A 9 -11.33 -3.05 -6.67
N GLY A 10 -11.51 -1.76 -6.96
CA GLY A 10 -11.12 -0.64 -6.10
C GLY A 10 -12.13 -0.37 -4.98
N TRP A 11 -11.90 0.70 -4.22
CA TRP A 11 -12.73 1.12 -3.08
C TRP A 11 -14.23 1.23 -3.40
N ALA A 12 -14.59 1.89 -4.50
CA ALA A 12 -16.00 2.06 -4.91
C ALA A 12 -16.64 0.70 -5.24
N SER A 13 -16.07 -0.04 -6.19
CA SER A 13 -16.57 -1.34 -6.65
C SER A 13 -16.68 -2.35 -5.51
N TYR A 14 -15.65 -2.47 -4.67
CA TYR A 14 -15.63 -3.41 -3.55
C TYR A 14 -16.66 -3.03 -2.46
N SER A 15 -16.90 -1.73 -2.25
CA SER A 15 -17.97 -1.28 -1.35
C SER A 15 -19.35 -1.66 -1.90
N VAL A 16 -19.62 -1.45 -3.19
CA VAL A 16 -20.88 -1.87 -3.83
C VAL A 16 -21.07 -3.38 -3.73
N VAL A 17 -20.09 -4.17 -4.15
CA VAL A 17 -20.13 -5.64 -4.16
C VAL A 17 -20.33 -6.22 -2.76
N ARG A 18 -19.82 -5.56 -1.70
CA ARG A 18 -19.98 -5.98 -0.32
C ARG A 18 -21.36 -5.67 0.29
N ASN A 19 -21.98 -4.54 -0.09
CA ASN A 19 -23.19 -4.02 0.58
C ASN A 19 -24.49 -4.22 -0.24
N ILE A 20 -24.41 -4.58 -1.52
CA ILE A 20 -25.59 -4.82 -2.37
C ILE A 20 -26.36 -6.08 -1.93
N ASN A 21 -27.70 -6.00 -1.83
CA ASN A 21 -28.53 -7.18 -1.56
C ASN A 21 -28.63 -8.09 -2.80
N ARG A 22 -28.03 -9.28 -2.68
CA ARG A 22 -27.95 -10.30 -3.75
C ARG A 22 -29.22 -11.11 -3.96
N GLN A 23 -30.27 -10.89 -3.15
CA GLN A 23 -31.62 -11.42 -3.44
C GLN A 23 -32.25 -10.73 -4.66
N PHE A 24 -31.89 -9.47 -4.93
CA PHE A 24 -32.43 -8.68 -6.03
C PHE A 24 -31.54 -8.67 -7.28
N TYR A 25 -30.23 -8.85 -7.10
CA TYR A 25 -29.21 -8.70 -8.15
C TYR A 25 -28.22 -9.87 -8.22
N ARG A 26 -28.02 -10.41 -9.43
CA ARG A 26 -26.85 -11.21 -9.79
C ARG A 26 -25.67 -10.26 -9.98
N VAL A 27 -24.73 -10.27 -9.04
CA VAL A 27 -23.59 -9.33 -9.03
C VAL A 27 -22.43 -9.94 -9.79
N ILE A 28 -22.15 -9.43 -10.99
CA ILE A 28 -21.03 -9.83 -11.84
C ILE A 28 -19.90 -8.81 -11.68
N VAL A 29 -18.67 -9.26 -11.47
CA VAL A 29 -17.51 -8.37 -11.27
C VAL A 29 -16.45 -8.65 -12.34
N ILE A 30 -15.96 -7.58 -12.96
CA ILE A 30 -14.94 -7.60 -14.01
C ILE A 30 -13.76 -6.77 -13.53
N SER A 31 -12.57 -7.37 -13.39
CA SER A 31 -11.35 -6.64 -13.04
C SER A 31 -10.08 -7.43 -13.38
N PRO A 32 -9.00 -6.79 -13.85
CA PRO A 32 -7.69 -7.43 -13.98
C PRO A 32 -7.07 -7.85 -12.65
N ARG A 33 -7.61 -7.36 -11.53
CA ARG A 33 -7.09 -7.63 -10.18
C ARG A 33 -8.10 -8.45 -9.37
N ASN A 34 -7.74 -9.71 -9.08
CA ASN A 34 -8.53 -10.66 -8.30
C ASN A 34 -8.74 -10.30 -6.81
N HIS A 35 -8.22 -9.15 -6.36
CA HIS A 35 -8.28 -8.69 -4.98
C HIS A 35 -8.62 -7.20 -4.89
N PHE A 36 -9.22 -6.83 -3.76
CA PHE A 36 -9.29 -5.45 -3.29
C PHE A 36 -7.95 -5.06 -2.68
N LEU A 37 -7.52 -3.82 -2.88
CA LEU A 37 -6.29 -3.26 -2.33
C LEU A 37 -6.63 -2.10 -1.38
N PHE A 38 -6.22 -2.23 -0.12
CA PHE A 38 -6.33 -1.19 0.90
C PHE A 38 -5.23 -0.15 0.71
N THR A 39 -5.38 0.67 -0.34
CA THR A 39 -4.36 1.63 -0.80
C THR A 39 -3.72 2.56 0.26
N PRO A 40 -4.39 2.98 1.36
CA PRO A 40 -3.74 3.80 2.39
C PRO A 40 -2.61 3.11 3.18
N LEU A 41 -2.45 1.79 3.06
CA LEU A 41 -1.36 1.04 3.69
C LEU A 41 -0.33 0.53 2.67
N LEU A 42 -0.44 0.92 1.39
CA LEU A 42 0.50 0.50 0.34
C LEU A 42 1.92 1.05 0.57
N THR A 43 2.02 2.29 1.05
CA THR A 43 3.25 2.97 1.47
C THR A 43 4.05 2.13 2.47
N SER A 44 3.39 1.61 3.51
CA SER A 44 3.99 0.71 4.52
C SER A 44 4.59 -0.58 3.94
N THR A 45 4.11 -1.08 2.80
CA THR A 45 4.64 -2.33 2.21
C THR A 45 5.94 -2.13 1.44
N THR A 46 6.26 -0.90 1.01
CA THR A 46 7.48 -0.57 0.24
C THR A 46 8.78 -0.83 1.01
N VAL A 47 8.71 -0.93 2.34
CA VAL A 47 9.86 -1.09 3.25
C VAL A 47 9.64 -2.18 4.31
N GLY A 48 8.62 -3.03 4.14
CA GLY A 48 8.31 -4.12 5.07
C GLY A 48 7.74 -3.66 6.42
N THR A 49 7.05 -2.51 6.50
CA THR A 49 6.26 -2.12 7.70
C THR A 49 4.92 -2.87 7.77
N LEU A 50 4.46 -3.37 6.63
CA LEU A 50 3.37 -4.33 6.49
C LEU A 50 3.71 -5.28 5.35
N GLU A 51 3.21 -6.52 5.40
CA GLU A 51 3.36 -7.44 4.28
C GLU A 51 2.28 -7.25 3.20
N PHE A 52 2.64 -7.52 1.95
CA PHE A 52 1.76 -7.30 0.80
C PHE A 52 0.41 -8.03 0.92
N ARG A 53 0.41 -9.22 1.55
CA ARG A 53 -0.77 -10.06 1.80
C ARG A 53 -1.70 -9.50 2.89
N SER A 54 -1.22 -8.57 3.70
CA SER A 54 -1.91 -7.99 4.85
C SER A 54 -2.61 -6.65 4.54
N ILE A 55 -2.59 -6.21 3.27
CA ILE A 55 -3.33 -5.04 2.78
C ILE A 55 -4.25 -5.35 1.59
N ILE A 56 -4.44 -6.63 1.26
CA ILE A 56 -5.30 -7.09 0.15
C ILE A 56 -6.37 -8.06 0.64
N GLU A 57 -7.54 -8.09 -0.01
CA GLU A 57 -8.56 -9.14 0.22
C GLU A 57 -8.97 -9.80 -1.11
N PRO A 58 -8.93 -11.14 -1.24
CA PRO A 58 -9.40 -11.82 -2.45
C PRO A 58 -10.89 -11.52 -2.68
N VAL A 59 -11.22 -10.98 -3.86
CA VAL A 59 -12.59 -10.54 -4.18
C VAL A 59 -13.55 -11.73 -4.24
N ARG A 60 -13.06 -12.92 -4.61
CA ARG A 60 -13.85 -14.16 -4.57
C ARG A 60 -14.45 -14.47 -3.17
N ASN A 61 -13.86 -13.96 -2.09
CA ASN A 61 -14.32 -14.19 -0.72
C ASN A 61 -15.59 -13.40 -0.33
N VAL A 62 -16.10 -12.50 -1.19
CA VAL A 62 -17.30 -11.69 -0.87
C VAL A 62 -18.61 -12.50 -0.88
N GLY A 63 -18.60 -13.74 -1.38
CA GLY A 63 -19.77 -14.62 -1.49
C GLY A 63 -20.58 -14.44 -2.77
N PHE A 64 -19.97 -14.69 -3.92
CA PHE A 64 -20.66 -14.72 -5.22
C PHE A 64 -21.71 -15.85 -5.28
N THR A 65 -22.76 -15.64 -6.07
CA THR A 65 -23.82 -16.64 -6.29
C THR A 65 -23.33 -17.80 -7.16
N ASN A 66 -22.48 -17.52 -8.15
CA ASN A 66 -21.79 -18.51 -8.97
C ASN A 66 -20.28 -18.20 -9.02
N SER A 67 -19.42 -19.22 -9.08
CA SER A 67 -17.96 -19.07 -9.25
C SER A 67 -17.57 -18.30 -10.53
N HIS A 68 -18.44 -18.34 -11.53
CA HIS A 68 -18.32 -17.64 -12.82
C HIS A 68 -18.67 -16.15 -12.74
N ASP A 69 -19.27 -15.65 -11.64
CA ASP A 69 -19.66 -14.23 -11.51
C ASP A 69 -18.46 -13.30 -11.26
N PHE A 70 -17.24 -13.82 -11.15
CA PHE A 70 -16.00 -13.02 -11.14
C PHE A 70 -15.12 -13.33 -12.36
N HIS A 71 -14.95 -12.35 -13.22
CA HIS A 71 -14.09 -12.37 -14.40
C HIS A 71 -12.75 -11.67 -14.11
N LEU A 72 -11.65 -12.41 -14.27
CA LEU A 72 -10.28 -11.87 -14.22
C LEU A 72 -9.93 -11.27 -15.59
N ALA A 73 -10.48 -10.09 -15.86
CA ALA A 73 -10.55 -9.50 -17.19
C ALA A 73 -10.56 -7.97 -17.15
N GLU A 74 -10.07 -7.35 -18.21
CA GLU A 74 -10.15 -5.91 -18.46
C GLU A 74 -11.38 -5.59 -19.29
N ALA A 75 -12.11 -4.52 -18.94
CA ALA A 75 -13.21 -4.02 -19.75
C ALA A 75 -12.64 -3.10 -20.83
N LEU A 76 -12.78 -3.50 -22.10
CA LEU A 76 -12.27 -2.75 -23.26
C LEU A 76 -13.29 -1.72 -23.77
N ASN A 77 -14.57 -2.05 -23.71
CA ASN A 77 -15.66 -1.18 -24.18
C ASN A 77 -16.92 -1.32 -23.30
N CYS A 78 -17.74 -0.29 -23.27
CA CYS A 78 -19.09 -0.30 -22.68
C CYS A 78 -20.07 0.25 -23.72
N ASP A 79 -20.81 -0.65 -24.37
CA ASP A 79 -21.89 -0.29 -25.28
C ASP A 79 -23.15 0.01 -24.45
N PHE A 80 -23.44 1.29 -24.25
CA PHE A 80 -24.56 1.75 -23.44
C PHE A 80 -25.92 1.57 -24.12
N GLU A 81 -25.98 1.43 -25.45
CA GLU A 81 -27.23 1.24 -26.20
C GLU A 81 -27.65 -0.24 -26.19
N LYS A 82 -26.70 -1.15 -26.44
CA LYS A 82 -26.92 -2.60 -26.36
C LYS A 82 -26.86 -3.15 -24.94
N GLN A 83 -26.42 -2.33 -23.98
CA GLN A 83 -26.17 -2.69 -22.58
C GLN A 83 -25.18 -3.85 -22.41
N ILE A 84 -24.02 -3.74 -23.07
CA ILE A 84 -22.97 -4.77 -23.10
C ILE A 84 -21.62 -4.20 -22.67
N VAL A 85 -20.84 -4.96 -21.89
CA VAL A 85 -19.41 -4.70 -21.65
C VAL A 85 -18.59 -5.74 -22.41
N THR A 86 -17.76 -5.29 -23.34
CA THR A 86 -16.77 -6.15 -24.01
C THR A 86 -15.53 -6.27 -23.15
N VAL A 87 -15.08 -7.49 -22.85
CA VAL A 87 -13.96 -7.76 -21.95
C VAL A 87 -12.90 -8.67 -22.56
N GLN A 88 -11.66 -8.51 -22.12
CA GLN A 88 -10.51 -9.34 -22.49
C GLN A 88 -9.90 -10.00 -21.25
N SER A 89 -9.57 -11.29 -21.32
CA SER A 89 -8.94 -12.01 -20.22
C SER A 89 -7.57 -11.44 -19.89
N SER A 90 -7.32 -11.21 -18.60
CA SER A 90 -6.00 -10.76 -18.11
C SER A 90 -4.97 -11.90 -18.04
N LEU A 91 -5.34 -13.11 -18.48
CA LEU A 91 -4.45 -14.29 -18.59
C LEU A 91 -4.19 -14.69 -20.05
N ASP A 92 -5.11 -14.38 -20.98
CA ASP A 92 -4.96 -14.63 -22.42
C ASP A 92 -5.61 -13.50 -23.21
N LYS A 93 -4.79 -12.73 -23.94
CA LYS A 93 -5.26 -11.56 -24.71
C LYS A 93 -6.10 -11.95 -25.93
N ASN A 94 -6.05 -13.20 -26.37
CA ASN A 94 -6.88 -13.68 -27.49
C ASN A 94 -8.31 -13.98 -27.04
N MET A 95 -8.54 -14.25 -25.75
CA MET A 95 -9.86 -14.53 -25.20
C MET A 95 -10.61 -13.23 -24.88
N VAL A 96 -11.50 -12.84 -25.80
CA VAL A 96 -12.39 -11.68 -25.71
C VAL A 96 -13.85 -12.15 -25.77
N TRP A 97 -14.72 -11.58 -24.95
CA TRP A 97 -16.16 -11.89 -24.94
C TRP A 97 -16.99 -10.72 -24.42
N ASP A 98 -18.31 -10.78 -24.66
CA ASP A 98 -19.27 -9.78 -24.22
C ASP A 98 -20.05 -10.21 -22.96
N ILE A 99 -20.37 -9.25 -22.09
CA ILE A 99 -21.17 -9.45 -20.88
C ILE A 99 -22.34 -8.44 -20.87
N PRO A 100 -23.60 -8.89 -21.05
CA PRO A 100 -24.78 -8.02 -20.98
C PRO A 100 -25.14 -7.62 -19.54
N TYR A 101 -25.82 -6.49 -19.36
CA TYR A 101 -26.22 -5.97 -18.04
C TYR A 101 -27.59 -5.26 -17.98
N ASP A 102 -28.34 -5.42 -16.88
CA ASP A 102 -29.47 -4.54 -16.53
C ASP A 102 -28.99 -3.22 -15.91
N LYS A 103 -27.87 -3.29 -15.17
CA LYS A 103 -27.22 -2.15 -14.48
C LYS A 103 -25.70 -2.31 -14.49
N LEU A 104 -25.01 -1.19 -14.69
CA LEU A 104 -23.55 -1.09 -14.74
C LEU A 104 -23.05 -0.12 -13.65
N VAL A 105 -21.96 -0.49 -12.97
CA VAL A 105 -21.23 0.36 -12.01
C VAL A 105 -19.78 0.46 -12.44
N ILE A 106 -19.34 1.66 -12.82
CA ILE A 106 -17.97 1.92 -13.28
C ILE A 106 -17.12 2.40 -12.09
N GLY A 107 -16.27 1.54 -11.55
CA GLY A 107 -15.38 1.85 -10.42
C GLY A 107 -13.91 1.52 -10.67
N VAL A 108 -13.47 1.58 -11.93
CA VAL A 108 -12.12 1.23 -12.40
C VAL A 108 -10.99 2.07 -11.78
N GLY A 109 -11.31 3.28 -11.29
CA GLY A 109 -10.35 4.17 -10.63
C GLY A 109 -9.64 5.11 -11.60
N SER A 110 -8.33 5.28 -11.44
CA SER A 110 -7.51 6.21 -12.22
C SER A 110 -6.06 5.73 -12.31
N LEU A 111 -5.36 6.05 -13.40
CA LEU A 111 -3.93 5.74 -13.57
C LEU A 111 -3.03 6.87 -13.02
N PRO A 112 -1.73 6.62 -12.76
CA PRO A 112 -0.76 7.67 -12.48
C PRO A 112 -0.63 8.64 -13.69
N ASN A 113 -0.68 9.94 -13.45
CA ASN A 113 -0.40 10.94 -14.48
C ASN A 113 1.09 11.30 -14.48
N THR A 114 1.71 11.29 -15.66
CA THR A 114 3.12 11.68 -15.87
C THR A 114 3.26 13.12 -16.38
N PHE A 115 2.15 13.78 -16.71
CA PHE A 115 2.10 15.11 -17.35
C PHE A 115 2.96 15.18 -18.64
N ASN A 116 3.18 14.03 -19.29
CA ASN A 116 4.05 13.84 -20.44
C ASN A 116 5.53 14.27 -20.21
N VAL A 117 5.99 14.35 -18.95
CA VAL A 117 7.39 14.62 -18.63
C VAL A 117 8.26 13.45 -19.13
N PRO A 118 9.25 13.69 -20.01
CA PRO A 118 10.08 12.62 -20.58
C PRO A 118 10.87 11.85 -19.51
N GLY A 119 11.07 10.56 -19.72
CA GLY A 119 11.86 9.69 -18.84
C GLY A 119 11.15 9.21 -17.57
N VAL A 120 9.94 9.70 -17.25
CA VAL A 120 9.22 9.32 -16.02
C VAL A 120 8.73 7.87 -16.05
N LYS A 121 8.26 7.35 -17.19
CA LYS A 121 7.79 5.94 -17.26
C LYS A 121 8.96 4.95 -17.28
N GLU A 122 10.12 5.43 -17.67
CA GLU A 122 11.33 4.66 -17.95
C GLU A 122 12.28 4.61 -16.74
N ASN A 123 12.30 5.68 -15.91
CA ASN A 123 13.27 5.84 -14.82
C ASN A 123 12.64 5.99 -13.42
N ALA A 124 11.33 6.27 -13.31
CA ALA A 124 10.66 6.45 -12.03
C ALA A 124 9.72 5.28 -11.69
N PHE A 125 9.51 5.06 -10.39
CA PHE A 125 8.53 4.09 -9.89
C PHE A 125 7.26 4.82 -9.46
N PHE A 126 6.10 4.34 -9.90
CA PHE A 126 4.82 4.73 -9.33
C PHE A 126 4.59 4.00 -7.99
N LEU A 127 3.53 4.39 -7.27
CA LEU A 127 3.11 3.72 -6.04
C LEU A 127 1.57 3.64 -6.02
N LYS A 128 1.02 2.79 -6.88
CA LYS A 128 -0.43 2.63 -7.10
C LYS A 128 -0.92 1.21 -6.75
N GLU A 129 -0.12 0.20 -7.11
CA GLU A 129 -0.42 -1.22 -6.98
C GLU A 129 0.67 -1.98 -6.21
N ILE A 130 0.37 -3.23 -5.79
CA ILE A 130 1.31 -4.13 -5.09
C ILE A 130 2.57 -4.41 -5.93
N SER A 131 2.43 -4.47 -7.26
CA SER A 131 3.54 -4.58 -8.22
C SER A 131 4.58 -3.49 -8.02
N ASP A 132 4.13 -2.26 -7.76
CA ASP A 132 4.97 -1.07 -7.73
C ASP A 132 5.66 -0.97 -6.38
N ALA A 133 4.92 -1.22 -5.30
CA ALA A 133 5.48 -1.28 -3.94
C ALA A 133 6.55 -2.38 -3.80
N ARG A 134 6.37 -3.53 -4.48
CA ARG A 134 7.41 -4.58 -4.55
C ARG A 134 8.63 -4.13 -5.34
N GLN A 135 8.46 -3.50 -6.50
CA GLN A 135 9.59 -2.96 -7.28
C GLN A 135 10.37 -1.91 -6.49
N ILE A 136 9.69 -1.03 -5.75
CA ILE A 136 10.32 -0.07 -4.84
C ILE A 136 11.09 -0.79 -3.73
N ARG A 137 10.50 -1.78 -3.03
CA ARG A 137 11.18 -2.57 -1.99
C ARG A 137 12.45 -3.25 -2.54
N GLN A 138 12.34 -3.91 -3.69
CA GLN A 138 13.46 -4.54 -4.39
C GLN A 138 14.54 -3.53 -4.81
N LYS A 139 14.16 -2.34 -5.26
CA LYS A 139 15.10 -1.28 -5.66
C LYS A 139 15.84 -0.67 -4.47
N ILE A 140 15.15 -0.41 -3.35
CA ILE A 140 15.76 0.07 -2.11
C ILE A 140 16.76 -0.96 -1.59
N LEU A 141 16.34 -2.22 -1.41
CA LEU A 141 17.22 -3.30 -0.94
C LEU A 141 18.41 -3.50 -1.88
N ARG A 142 18.20 -3.51 -3.21
CA ARG A 142 19.30 -3.60 -4.18
C ARG A 142 20.30 -2.45 -4.04
N ASN A 143 19.86 -1.21 -3.81
CA ASN A 143 20.78 -0.09 -3.65
C ASN A 143 21.59 -0.19 -2.35
N LEU A 144 21.00 -0.71 -1.26
CA LEU A 144 21.68 -0.97 0.02
C LEU A 144 22.69 -2.12 -0.07
N GLU A 145 22.46 -3.14 -0.90
CA GLU A 145 23.47 -4.18 -1.16
C GLU A 145 24.60 -3.69 -2.09
N LEU A 146 24.32 -2.73 -2.98
CA LEU A 146 25.31 -2.21 -3.94
C LEU A 146 26.25 -1.14 -3.36
N GLU A 147 25.83 -0.38 -2.33
CA GLU A 147 26.70 0.58 -1.66
C GLU A 147 27.77 -0.12 -0.81
N LEU A 148 27.41 -1.25 -0.19
CA LEU A 148 28.32 -2.13 0.56
C LEU A 148 29.30 -2.93 -0.34
N ALA A 149 29.19 -2.83 -1.67
CA ALA A 149 30.02 -3.60 -2.58
C ALA A 149 31.50 -3.17 -2.51
N PRO A 150 32.47 -4.12 -2.46
CA PRO A 150 33.89 -3.79 -2.49
C PRO A 150 34.26 -2.90 -3.69
N LYS A 151 35.01 -1.83 -3.44
CA LYS A 151 35.42 -0.79 -4.41
C LYS A 151 34.30 0.16 -4.90
N CYS A 152 33.13 0.19 -4.27
CA CYS A 152 32.13 1.25 -4.52
C CYS A 152 32.70 2.64 -4.19
N SER A 153 32.52 3.64 -5.05
CA SER A 153 33.05 4.99 -4.84
C SER A 153 32.13 5.84 -3.94
N LYS A 154 32.67 6.89 -3.30
CA LYS A 154 31.87 7.77 -2.44
C LYS A 154 30.77 8.50 -3.22
N GLU A 155 30.99 8.69 -4.52
CA GLU A 155 30.10 9.32 -5.48
C GLU A 155 28.96 8.35 -5.84
N GLU A 156 29.28 7.08 -6.07
CA GLU A 156 28.30 6.03 -6.36
C GLU A 156 27.47 5.68 -5.12
N VAL A 157 28.06 5.58 -3.93
CA VAL A 157 27.33 5.43 -2.65
C VAL A 157 26.31 6.56 -2.46
N LYS A 158 26.72 7.82 -2.67
CA LYS A 158 25.79 8.98 -2.64
C LYS A 158 24.66 8.81 -3.66
N ARG A 159 24.98 8.39 -4.89
CA ARG A 159 23.99 8.21 -5.98
C ARG A 159 23.01 7.06 -5.71
N LEU A 160 23.46 5.97 -5.10
CA LEU A 160 22.64 4.81 -4.73
C LEU A 160 21.69 5.12 -3.56
N LEU A 161 22.13 5.90 -2.58
CA LEU A 161 21.33 6.25 -1.40
C LEU A 161 20.42 7.48 -1.61
N HIS A 162 20.69 8.32 -2.63
CA HIS A 162 19.87 9.47 -2.95
C HIS A 162 18.49 9.07 -3.51
N THR A 163 17.43 9.37 -2.75
CA THR A 163 16.04 9.10 -3.12
C THR A 163 15.28 10.41 -3.38
N VAL A 164 14.61 10.51 -4.53
CA VAL A 164 13.72 11.62 -4.88
C VAL A 164 12.27 11.15 -4.79
N ILE A 165 11.40 11.93 -4.14
CA ILE A 165 9.97 11.66 -4.02
C ILE A 165 9.20 12.80 -4.69
N VAL A 166 8.58 12.50 -5.83
CA VAL A 166 7.85 13.51 -6.63
C VAL A 166 6.38 13.53 -6.20
N GLY A 167 5.98 14.60 -5.51
CA GLY A 167 4.60 14.89 -5.11
C GLY A 167 4.37 14.87 -3.60
N GLY A 168 4.20 16.05 -3.00
CA GLY A 168 3.95 16.24 -1.55
C GLY A 168 2.54 15.86 -1.06
N GLY A 169 1.82 15.00 -1.79
CA GLY A 169 0.54 14.45 -1.34
C GLY A 169 0.72 13.36 -0.26
N PRO A 170 -0.37 12.87 0.36
CA PRO A 170 -0.29 11.89 1.46
C PRO A 170 0.60 10.68 1.14
N THR A 171 0.46 10.09 -0.05
CA THR A 171 1.24 8.93 -0.49
C THR A 171 2.75 9.21 -0.55
N GLY A 172 3.17 10.40 -0.98
CA GLY A 172 4.59 10.79 -1.02
C GLY A 172 5.15 11.09 0.36
N VAL A 173 4.38 11.78 1.21
CA VAL A 173 4.73 12.07 2.61
C VAL A 173 4.86 10.77 3.41
N GLU A 174 3.87 9.87 3.32
CA GLU A 174 3.88 8.58 4.03
C GLU A 174 4.98 7.64 3.51
N PHE A 175 5.27 7.62 2.20
CA PHE A 175 6.41 6.87 1.67
C PHE A 175 7.75 7.42 2.19
N GLY A 176 7.95 8.75 2.17
CA GLY A 176 9.15 9.38 2.70
C GLY A 176 9.34 9.14 4.20
N ALA A 177 8.23 9.17 4.96
CA ALA A 177 8.19 8.84 6.37
C ALA A 177 8.53 7.37 6.66
N GLU A 178 7.97 6.44 5.89
CA GLU A 178 8.25 5.01 6.01
C GLU A 178 9.69 4.66 5.63
N LEU A 179 10.24 5.31 4.60
CA LEU A 179 11.62 5.19 4.15
C LEU A 179 12.63 5.80 5.14
N TYR A 180 12.34 6.98 5.70
CA TYR A 180 13.14 7.60 6.76
C TYR A 180 13.20 6.68 7.99
N ASP A 181 12.06 6.12 8.40
CA ASP A 181 11.99 5.11 9.46
C ASP A 181 12.78 3.85 9.12
N PHE A 182 12.74 3.40 7.87
CA PHE A 182 13.49 2.22 7.42
C PHE A 182 14.98 2.47 7.53
N ILE A 183 15.48 3.52 6.87
CA ILE A 183 16.90 3.88 6.85
C ILE A 183 17.40 4.14 8.27
N ARG A 184 16.67 4.85 9.12
CA ARG A 184 17.09 5.04 10.52
C ARG A 184 17.07 3.75 11.33
N LYS A 185 16.02 2.93 11.25
CA LYS A 185 15.97 1.67 12.01
C LYS A 185 17.00 0.66 11.51
N VAL A 186 17.38 0.69 10.22
CA VAL A 186 18.46 -0.10 9.62
C VAL A 186 19.84 0.45 10.02
N ALA A 187 20.11 1.74 9.87
CA ALA A 187 21.38 2.35 10.29
C ALA A 187 21.62 2.23 11.80
N GLU A 188 20.60 2.42 12.62
CA GLU A 188 20.67 2.12 14.06
C GLU A 188 20.83 0.60 14.32
N ARG A 189 20.36 -0.29 13.44
CA ARG A 189 20.55 -1.76 13.59
C ARG A 189 21.95 -2.19 13.17
N GLN A 190 22.50 -1.68 12.06
CA GLN A 190 23.88 -1.88 11.64
C GLN A 190 24.84 -1.27 12.66
N GLY A 191 24.56 -0.05 13.12
CA GLY A 191 25.28 0.60 14.22
C GLY A 191 25.20 -0.19 15.51
N ARG A 192 24.02 -0.67 15.93
CA ARG A 192 23.88 -1.58 17.09
C ARG A 192 24.51 -2.96 16.87
N TYR A 193 24.61 -3.46 15.64
CA TYR A 193 25.26 -4.74 15.33
C TYR A 193 26.78 -4.62 15.41
N ILE A 194 27.37 -3.63 14.73
CA ILE A 194 28.80 -3.30 14.82
C ILE A 194 29.17 -2.97 16.27
N ALA A 195 28.39 -2.10 16.94
CA ALA A 195 28.59 -1.82 18.36
C ALA A 195 28.39 -3.05 19.24
N LYS A 196 27.48 -3.98 18.93
CA LYS A 196 27.34 -5.24 19.70
C LYS A 196 28.53 -6.17 19.48
N SER A 197 29.04 -6.31 18.26
CA SER A 197 30.29 -7.06 18.01
C SER A 197 31.51 -6.43 18.68
N LEU A 198 31.53 -5.11 18.87
CA LEU A 198 32.57 -4.40 19.61
C LEU A 198 32.34 -4.37 21.14
N ASN A 199 31.09 -4.48 21.60
CA ASN A 199 30.72 -4.51 23.03
C ASN A 199 30.61 -5.93 23.61
N GLU A 200 30.51 -6.96 22.76
CA GLU A 200 30.81 -8.35 23.14
C GLU A 200 32.32 -8.56 23.31
N ILE A 201 33.15 -7.67 22.76
CA ILE A 201 34.57 -7.50 23.09
C ILE A 201 34.75 -6.60 24.34
N ALA A 202 33.83 -5.68 24.61
CA ALA A 202 33.89 -4.71 25.73
C ALA A 202 32.64 -4.76 26.64
N ASN A 203 32.63 -5.71 27.59
CA ASN A 203 31.57 -5.89 28.58
C ASN A 203 31.23 -4.61 29.40
N ASN A 204 29.93 -4.45 29.74
CA ASN A 204 29.30 -3.67 30.86
C ASN A 204 28.51 -2.36 30.53
N GLY A 205 27.20 -2.33 30.83
CA GLY A 205 26.43 -1.12 31.27
C GLY A 205 25.45 -0.41 30.29
N TYR A 206 24.33 0.16 30.81
CA TYR A 206 23.20 0.85 30.12
C TYR A 206 22.33 1.69 31.14
N VAL A 207 21.35 2.61 30.92
CA VAL A 207 20.76 3.48 29.82
C VAL A 207 19.71 4.47 30.48
N TYR A 208 19.00 5.32 29.69
CA TYR A 208 17.73 6.10 29.96
C TYR A 208 17.84 7.63 30.30
N LEU A 209 16.77 8.47 30.20
CA LEU A 209 16.09 8.97 28.97
C LEU A 209 15.05 10.14 29.21
N THR A 210 14.78 10.96 28.17
CA THR A 210 13.61 11.90 27.94
C THR A 210 13.47 13.19 28.80
N PRO A 211 12.70 14.25 28.40
CA PRO A 211 11.71 14.46 27.29
C PRO A 211 12.18 15.52 26.21
N SER A 212 11.43 16.33 25.42
CA SER A 212 9.99 16.74 25.33
C SER A 212 9.47 17.14 23.90
N LYS A 213 8.89 18.35 23.69
CA LYS A 213 8.07 18.85 22.52
C LYS A 213 8.21 20.41 22.36
N PRO A 214 7.50 21.20 21.47
CA PRO A 214 6.36 20.92 20.54
C PRO A 214 6.30 21.68 19.17
N PHE A 215 5.25 21.44 18.33
CA PHE A 215 4.31 22.43 17.71
C PHE A 215 3.36 21.78 16.64
N ILE A 216 2.44 22.57 16.05
CA ILE A 216 1.99 22.64 14.62
C ILE A 216 0.45 22.55 14.36
N PHE A 217 -0.09 23.55 13.63
CA PHE A 217 -1.21 23.64 12.63
C PHE A 217 -2.49 22.73 12.60
N LYS A 218 -3.59 23.25 11.99
CA LYS A 218 -4.97 22.68 11.93
C LYS A 218 -5.65 22.70 10.52
N SER A 219 -6.02 21.56 9.91
CA SER A 219 -6.89 21.38 8.70
C SER A 219 -8.00 20.29 8.90
N ARG A 220 -8.78 19.85 7.89
CA ARG A 220 -10.14 19.24 8.08
C ARG A 220 -10.30 17.71 8.28
N GLY A 221 -9.43 16.79 7.90
CA GLY A 221 -8.17 16.94 7.19
C GLY A 221 -7.57 15.57 6.85
N MET A 222 -6.26 15.47 7.04
CA MET A 222 -5.40 14.36 6.63
C MET A 222 -5.06 13.39 7.79
N LEU A 223 -5.21 12.08 7.54
CA LEU A 223 -4.39 11.07 8.21
C LEU A 223 -3.13 10.85 7.38
N ALA A 224 -1.96 11.03 7.96
CA ALA A 224 -0.67 10.73 7.34
C ALA A 224 0.35 10.26 8.37
N TYR A 225 1.00 9.11 8.14
CA TYR A 225 2.20 8.71 8.85
C TYR A 225 3.36 9.67 8.58
N ILE A 226 4.14 10.02 9.61
CA ILE A 226 5.28 10.95 9.52
C ILE A 226 6.57 10.44 10.19
N GLY A 227 6.68 9.13 10.42
CA GLY A 227 7.86 8.49 11.01
C GLY A 227 7.81 8.43 12.54
N GLU A 228 8.77 7.73 13.15
CA GLU A 228 9.00 7.62 14.60
C GLU A 228 7.78 7.20 15.45
N ASN A 229 6.86 6.38 14.90
CA ASN A 229 5.56 6.08 15.51
C ASN A 229 4.70 7.34 15.76
N LYS A 230 4.80 8.32 14.86
CA LYS A 230 4.04 9.57 14.85
C LYS A 230 3.21 9.62 13.57
N ALA A 231 1.98 10.12 13.70
CA ALA A 231 1.17 10.53 12.56
C ALA A 231 0.73 11.98 12.75
N LEU A 232 0.27 12.59 11.66
CA LEU A 232 -0.66 13.69 11.67
C LEU A 232 -2.07 13.08 11.63
N SER A 233 -2.95 13.48 12.56
CA SER A 233 -4.38 13.21 12.47
C SER A 233 -5.12 14.52 12.53
N ASP A 234 -5.61 14.91 11.38
CA ASP A 234 -6.17 16.20 11.10
C ASP A 234 -7.62 15.90 10.67
N LEU A 235 -8.59 16.27 11.51
CA LEU A 235 -9.99 15.85 11.46
C LEU A 235 -10.92 17.05 11.76
N PRO A 236 -12.25 16.96 11.54
CA PRO A 236 -13.10 18.15 11.50
C PRO A 236 -13.17 18.88 12.85
N GLU A 237 -13.40 18.12 13.92
CA GLU A 237 -13.58 18.64 15.29
C GLU A 237 -12.23 18.83 16.01
N PHE A 238 -11.40 17.78 16.04
CA PHE A 238 -10.15 17.71 16.82
C PHE A 238 -8.97 17.32 15.94
N LYS A 239 -7.76 17.72 16.35
CA LYS A 239 -6.54 17.60 15.53
C LYS A 239 -5.39 17.25 16.46
N LEU A 240 -4.74 16.11 16.18
CA LEU A 240 -3.78 15.44 17.03
C LEU A 240 -2.46 15.29 16.27
N LYS A 241 -1.35 15.11 17.01
CA LYS A 241 0.01 14.89 16.47
C LYS A 241 0.81 13.96 17.37
N GLY A 242 1.72 13.20 16.76
CA GLY A 242 2.58 12.28 17.50
C GLY A 242 1.88 10.96 17.82
N ILE A 243 2.12 10.40 19.00
CA ILE A 243 1.73 9.02 19.32
C ILE A 243 0.21 8.83 19.48
N SER A 244 -0.53 9.83 19.97
CA SER A 244 -2.00 9.80 20.03
C SER A 244 -2.62 9.79 18.63
N SER A 245 -2.04 10.56 17.70
CA SER A 245 -2.35 10.48 16.28
C SER A 245 -1.99 9.15 15.66
N TRP A 246 -0.87 8.54 16.03
CA TRP A 246 -0.47 7.25 15.47
C TRP A 246 -1.38 6.11 15.96
N VAL A 247 -1.80 6.13 17.23
CA VAL A 247 -2.86 5.25 17.74
C VAL A 247 -4.17 5.52 16.99
N LEU A 248 -4.57 6.78 16.80
CA LEU A 248 -5.83 7.10 16.12
C LEU A 248 -5.79 6.79 14.61
N TRP A 249 -4.65 6.95 13.93
CA TRP A 249 -4.38 6.49 12.56
C TRP A 249 -4.52 4.98 12.50
N ARG A 250 -3.88 4.23 13.41
CA ARG A 250 -4.00 2.77 13.48
C ARG A 250 -5.45 2.34 13.71
N SER A 251 -6.17 2.93 14.67
CA SER A 251 -7.57 2.62 14.97
C SER A 251 -8.54 3.01 13.83
N ALA A 252 -8.32 4.15 13.17
CA ALA A 252 -9.15 4.60 12.06
C ALA A 252 -8.97 3.73 10.80
N TYR A 253 -7.75 3.29 10.51
CA TYR A 253 -7.54 2.31 9.44
C TYR A 253 -7.99 0.90 9.84
N PHE A 254 -7.75 0.46 11.08
CA PHE A 254 -8.20 -0.83 11.62
C PHE A 254 -9.73 -1.01 11.55
N THR A 255 -10.50 -0.01 11.98
CA THR A 255 -11.97 -0.04 11.88
C THR A 255 -12.43 -0.08 10.42
N ARG A 256 -11.72 0.63 9.52
CA ARG A 256 -11.96 0.61 8.07
C ARG A 256 -11.47 -0.67 7.36
N LEU A 257 -10.66 -1.53 7.99
CA LEU A 257 -10.28 -2.83 7.42
C LEU A 257 -11.54 -3.65 7.15
N SER A 258 -11.70 -4.08 5.90
CA SER A 258 -12.95 -4.63 5.37
C SER A 258 -13.22 -6.09 5.74
N SER A 259 -12.29 -6.75 6.44
CA SER A 259 -12.30 -8.19 6.70
C SER A 259 -11.70 -8.51 8.06
N TRP A 260 -12.26 -9.51 8.76
CA TRP A 260 -11.69 -10.04 9.99
C TRP A 260 -10.28 -10.61 9.79
N ARG A 261 -9.97 -11.13 8.59
CA ARG A 261 -8.63 -11.61 8.22
C ARG A 261 -7.60 -10.50 8.33
N LEU A 262 -7.88 -9.33 7.75
CA LEU A 262 -7.01 -8.14 7.87
C LEU A 262 -6.95 -7.62 9.31
N ARG A 263 -8.09 -7.60 10.02
CA ARG A 263 -8.16 -7.18 11.44
C ARG A 263 -7.38 -8.09 12.39
N ILE A 264 -6.99 -9.29 11.96
CA ILE A 264 -6.07 -10.16 12.72
C ILE A 264 -4.64 -10.00 12.19
N GLN A 265 -4.42 -9.99 10.87
CA GLN A 265 -3.07 -9.93 10.29
C GLN A 265 -2.36 -8.59 10.51
N VAL A 266 -3.05 -7.45 10.36
CA VAL A 266 -2.42 -6.12 10.49
C VAL A 266 -1.87 -5.88 11.91
N PRO A 267 -2.60 -6.16 13.01
CA PRO A 267 -2.02 -6.13 14.35
C PRO A 267 -0.89 -7.15 14.57
N LEU A 268 -1.00 -8.37 14.03
CA LEU A 268 0.05 -9.38 14.16
C LEU A 268 1.35 -8.97 13.46
N ASP A 269 1.28 -8.38 12.27
CA ASP A 269 2.46 -7.89 11.56
C ASP A 269 3.05 -6.67 12.26
N TRP A 270 2.21 -5.74 12.74
CA TRP A 270 2.66 -4.64 13.60
C TRP A 270 3.34 -5.13 14.88
N PHE A 271 2.89 -6.24 15.47
CA PHE A 271 3.49 -6.85 16.66
C PHE A 271 4.81 -7.56 16.34
N LYS A 272 4.86 -8.36 15.26
CA LYS A 272 6.11 -8.95 14.73
C LYS A 272 7.16 -7.86 14.46
N ILE A 273 6.76 -6.72 13.89
CA ILE A 273 7.67 -5.63 13.54
C ILE A 273 8.09 -4.81 14.76
N TRP A 274 7.28 -4.79 15.83
CA TRP A 274 7.70 -4.27 17.13
C TRP A 274 8.72 -5.20 17.83
N LEU A 275 8.51 -6.51 17.75
CA LEU A 275 9.30 -7.53 18.45
C LEU A 275 10.61 -7.92 17.72
N PHE A 276 10.56 -8.06 16.39
CA PHE A 276 11.66 -8.54 15.53
C PHE A 276 12.13 -7.49 14.50
N GLY A 277 11.31 -6.48 14.19
CA GLY A 277 11.58 -5.48 13.16
C GLY A 277 11.01 -5.83 11.79
N ARG A 278 11.32 -4.97 10.80
CA ARG A 278 10.90 -5.12 9.41
C ARG A 278 11.75 -6.19 8.71
N ASP A 279 11.12 -6.99 7.85
CA ASP A 279 11.81 -7.98 7.04
C ASP A 279 12.61 -7.32 5.90
N THR A 280 13.90 -7.63 5.84
CA THR A 280 14.86 -7.11 4.84
C THR A 280 15.17 -8.12 3.74
N SER A 281 14.54 -9.31 3.77
CA SER A 281 14.70 -10.35 2.76
C SER A 281 14.31 -9.85 1.36
N ARG A 282 15.07 -10.29 0.35
CA ARG A 282 14.87 -9.95 -1.06
C ARG A 282 14.27 -11.13 -1.81
N PHE A 283 13.07 -10.93 -2.35
CA PHE A 283 12.28 -11.85 -3.19
C PHE A 283 11.44 -11.06 -4.21
#